data_AF-A0A2C9VJ91-F1
#
_entry.id   AF-A0A2C9VJ91-F1
#
_cell.length_a   1.000
_cell.length_b   1.000
_cell.length_c   1.000
_cell.angle_alpha   90.00
_cell.angle_beta   90.00
_cell.angle_gamma   90.00
#
_symmetry.space_group_name_H-M   'P 1'
#
loop_
_entity.id
_entity.type
_entity.pdbx_description
1 polymer ?
#
loop_
_entity_poly.entity_id
_entity_poly.type
_entity_poly.pdbx_seq_one_letter_code
_entity_poly.pdbx_strand_id
1 'polypeptide(L)'
;KTLQIQRGYVAMYVGDEGKRYKVSIENLKFSALQKLIKQSQDNNFDSKIDGPIMLACTTDKFDELLKLARRFSPSNEILENFK
;
A
#
# COMPACT_ATOMS: atom_id res chain seq x y z
N LYS A 1 -12.81 -4.78 26.15
CA LYS A 1 -13.33 -4.21 24.89
C LYS A 1 -12.13 -3.77 24.06
N THR A 2 -11.58 -4.66 23.24
CA THR A 2 -10.43 -4.35 22.38
C THR A 2 -10.95 -3.50 21.23
N LEU A 3 -10.52 -2.25 21.18
CA LEU A 3 -10.81 -1.36 20.06
C LEU A 3 -10.15 -1.97 18.82
N GLN A 4 -10.94 -2.62 17.97
CA GLN A 4 -10.51 -2.94 16.61
C GLN A 4 -10.23 -1.60 15.94
N ILE A 5 -8.95 -1.23 15.89
CA ILE A 5 -8.49 -0.04 15.18
C ILE A 5 -8.98 -0.20 13.74
N GLN A 6 -9.86 0.70 13.29
CA GLN A 6 -10.23 0.76 11.88
C GLN A 6 -8.94 0.94 11.09
N ARG A 7 -8.59 -0.07 10.31
CA ARG A 7 -7.37 -0.03 9.50
C ARG A 7 -7.57 1.02 8.43
N GLY A 8 -6.80 2.10 8.51
CA GLY A 8 -6.80 3.11 7.46
C GLY A 8 -6.25 2.51 6.16
N TYR A 9 -6.76 3.02 5.04
CA TYR A 9 -6.28 2.68 3.70
C TYR A 9 -5.77 3.95 3.02
N VAL A 10 -4.71 3.79 2.22
CA VAL A 10 -4.18 4.82 1.35
C VAL A 10 -4.51 4.45 -0.10
N ALA A 11 -4.97 5.43 -0.87
CA ALA A 11 -5.16 5.24 -2.31
C ALA A 11 -3.81 5.40 -3.02
N MET A 12 -3.46 4.41 -3.83
CA MET A 12 -2.31 4.46 -4.74
C MET A 12 -2.80 4.21 -6.15
N TYR A 13 -2.13 4.78 -7.13
CA TYR A 13 -2.46 4.67 -8.54
C TYR A 13 -1.26 4.06 -9.26
N VAL A 14 -1.47 3.00 -10.03
CA VAL A 14 -0.38 2.17 -10.55
C VAL A 14 -0.53 2.01 -12.06
N GLY A 15 0.61 2.04 -12.74
CA GLY A 15 0.69 1.92 -14.18
C GLY A 15 0.25 3.19 -14.91
N ASP A 16 0.45 3.20 -16.22
CA ASP A 16 0.07 4.32 -17.09
C ASP A 16 -1.45 4.52 -17.13
N GLU A 17 -2.21 3.45 -16.88
CA GLU A 17 -3.66 3.49 -16.75
C GLU A 17 -4.15 4.14 -15.44
N GLY A 18 -3.24 4.39 -14.48
CA GLY A 18 -3.59 4.96 -13.18
C GLY A 18 -4.57 4.09 -12.40
N LYS A 19 -4.42 2.75 -12.43
CA LYS A 19 -5.32 1.83 -11.75
C LYS A 19 -5.27 2.10 -10.25
N ARG A 20 -6.44 2.34 -9.64
CA ARG A 20 -6.54 2.67 -8.21
C ARG A 20 -6.49 1.41 -7.33
N TYR A 21 -5.56 1.41 -6.39
CA TYR A 21 -5.39 0.42 -5.33
C TYR A 21 -5.73 1.02 -3.97
N LYS A 22 -6.45 0.25 -3.14
CA LYS A 22 -6.63 0.56 -1.71
C LYS A 22 -5.62 -0.25 -0.91
N VAL A 23 -4.61 0.42 -0.37
CA VAL A 23 -3.50 -0.22 0.33
C VAL A 23 -3.63 0.01 1.83
N SER A 24 -3.69 -1.06 2.62
CA SER A 24 -3.72 -0.96 4.08
C SER A 24 -2.47 -0.25 4.60
N ILE A 25 -2.63 0.60 5.62
CA ILE A 25 -1.50 1.25 6.30
C ILE A 25 -0.52 0.21 6.86
N GLU A 26 -0.97 -0.99 7.23
CA GLU A 26 -0.08 -2.06 7.69
C GLU A 26 0.88 -2.52 6.58
N ASN A 27 0.40 -2.63 5.34
CA ASN A 27 1.24 -2.97 4.20
C ASN A 27 2.30 -1.89 3.93
N LEU A 28 2.07 -0.63 4.32
CA LEU A 28 3.06 0.45 4.20
C LEU A 28 4.28 0.27 5.11
N LYS A 29 4.25 -0.67 6.06
CA LYS A 29 5.42 -1.05 6.85
C LYS A 29 6.37 -1.98 6.08
N PHE A 30 5.92 -2.54 4.96
CA PHE A 30 6.76 -3.39 4.13
C PHE A 30 7.81 -2.56 3.40
N SER A 31 9.08 -2.85 3.66
CA SER A 31 10.22 -2.03 3.22
C SER A 31 10.31 -1.88 1.70
N ALA A 32 9.97 -2.92 0.93
CA ALA A 32 9.96 -2.85 -0.52
C ALA A 32 8.86 -1.92 -1.04
N LEU A 33 7.72 -1.84 -0.37
CA LEU A 33 6.66 -0.90 -0.70
C LEU A 33 7.07 0.54 -0.35
N GLN A 34 7.71 0.77 0.79
CA GLN A 34 8.25 2.09 1.16
C GLN A 34 9.30 2.58 0.16
N LYS A 35 10.18 1.68 -0.28
CA LYS A 35 11.20 1.99 -1.30
C LYS A 35 10.54 2.38 -2.62
N LEU A 36 9.52 1.65 -3.05
CA LEU A 36 8.79 1.96 -4.27
C LEU A 36 8.10 3.32 -4.21
N ILE A 37 7.42 3.62 -3.09
CA ILE A 37 6.78 4.93 -2.87
C ILE A 37 7.84 6.04 -2.88
N LYS A 38 8.95 5.86 -2.19
CA LYS A 38 10.04 6.86 -2.16
C LYS A 38 10.64 7.10 -3.55
N GLN A 39 10.79 6.06 -4.37
CA GLN A 39 11.28 6.18 -5.74
C GLN A 39 10.28 6.92 -6.65
N SER A 40 8.98 6.83 -6.37
CA SER A 40 7.95 7.53 -7.15
C SER A 40 7.82 9.01 -6.82
N GLN A 41 8.22 9.41 -5.60
CA GLN A 41 8.18 10.78 -5.10
C GLN A 41 9.57 11.38 -5.31
N ASP A 42 9.82 11.85 -6.54
CA ASP A 42 11.10 12.32 -7.06
C ASP A 42 11.88 13.21 -6.07
N ASN A 43 12.93 12.65 -5.45
CA ASN A 43 14.12 13.20 -4.77
C ASN A 43 14.12 14.55 -4.00
N ASN A 44 13.04 15.32 -3.92
CA ASN A 44 12.98 16.53 -3.10
C ASN A 44 12.44 16.15 -1.72
N PHE A 45 13.31 16.32 -0.72
CA PHE A 45 13.09 16.09 0.70
C PHE A 45 12.05 17.02 1.34
N ASP A 46 11.02 17.46 0.61
CA ASP A 46 9.81 17.95 1.23
C ASP A 46 8.94 16.73 1.54
N SER A 47 8.89 16.41 2.82
CA SER A 47 8.11 15.31 3.42
C SER A 47 6.58 15.45 3.26
N LYS A 48 6.13 16.30 2.33
CA LYS A 48 4.74 16.45 1.91
C LYS A 48 4.49 15.58 0.69
N ILE A 49 3.55 14.65 0.84
CA ILE A 49 2.91 14.01 -0.30
C ILE A 49 2.09 15.10 -1.00
N ASP A 50 2.61 15.64 -2.11
CA ASP A 50 1.88 16.61 -2.92
C ASP A 50 1.08 15.86 -3.99
N GLY A 51 -0.19 15.59 -3.68
CA GLY A 51 -1.12 14.90 -4.57
C GLY A 51 -1.14 13.36 -4.45
N PRO A 52 -1.76 12.66 -5.42
CA PRO A 52 -1.90 11.21 -5.39
C PRO A 52 -0.55 10.48 -5.44
N ILE A 53 -0.45 9.34 -4.76
CA ILE A 53 0.71 8.44 -4.90
C ILE A 53 0.56 7.71 -6.25
N MET A 54 1.31 8.16 -7.25
CA MET A 54 1.37 7.55 -8.58
C MET A 54 2.62 6.67 -8.69
N LEU A 55 2.48 5.40 -9.03
CA LEU A 55 3.56 4.44 -9.14
C LEU A 55 3.70 3.99 -10.59
N ALA A 56 4.85 4.30 -11.21
CA ALA A 56 5.14 3.95 -12.61
C ALA A 56 5.46 2.45 -12.85
N CYS A 57 5.25 1.58 -11.87
CA CYS A 57 5.42 0.15 -12.06
C CYS A 57 4.17 -0.49 -12.71
N THR A 58 4.33 -1.67 -13.29
CA THR A 58 3.18 -2.42 -13.81
C THR A 58 2.30 -2.92 -12.66
N THR A 59 1.01 -3.10 -12.95
CA THR A 59 0.05 -3.66 -11.98
C THR A 59 0.45 -5.05 -11.52
N ASP A 60 1.00 -5.89 -12.40
CA ASP A 60 1.42 -7.26 -12.07
C ASP A 60 2.51 -7.27 -11.00
N LYS A 61 3.54 -6.43 -11.16
CA LYS A 61 4.63 -6.27 -10.19
C LYS A 61 4.09 -5.75 -8.86
N PHE A 62 3.13 -4.83 -8.91
CA PHE A 62 2.52 -4.27 -7.71
C PHE A 62 1.63 -5.29 -6.98
N ASP A 63 0.90 -6.13 -7.71
CA ASP A 63 0.07 -7.20 -7.15
C ASP A 63 0.91 -8.26 -6.44
N GLU A 64 2.06 -8.64 -7.01
CA GLU A 64 3.04 -9.50 -6.34
C GLU A 64 3.58 -8.86 -5.06
N LEU A 65 3.92 -7.57 -5.12
CA LEU A 65 4.41 -6.83 -3.97
C LEU A 65 3.37 -6.76 -2.84
N LEU A 66 2.10 -6.52 -3.17
CA LEU A 66 1.00 -6.51 -2.20
C LEU A 66 0.71 -7.89 -1.63
N LYS A 67 0.85 -8.96 -2.41
CA LYS A 67 0.75 -10.35 -1.90
C LYS A 67 1.85 -10.61 -0.87
N LEU A 68 3.09 -10.18 -1.14
CA LEU A 68 4.20 -10.30 -0.18
C LEU A 68 3.96 -9.45 1.08
N ALA A 69 3.60 -8.17 0.91
CA ALA A 69 3.35 -7.25 2.03
C ALA A 69 2.27 -7.78 3.00
N ARG A 70 1.21 -8.41 2.46
CA ARG A 70 0.16 -9.06 3.26
C ARG A 70 0.66 -10.27 4.06
N ARG A 71 1.65 -11.03 3.57
CA ARG A 71 2.24 -12.15 4.32
C ARG A 71 3.10 -11.66 5.49
N PHE A 72 3.77 -10.51 5.33
CA PHE A 72 4.61 -9.90 6.36
C PHE A 72 3.86 -8.99 7.32
N SER A 73 2.66 -8.54 6.96
CA SER A 73 1.74 -7.87 7.85
C SER A 73 0.72 -8.89 8.33
N PRO A 74 0.90 -9.55 9.50
CA PRO A 74 -0.09 -10.47 10.06
C PRO A 74 -1.33 -9.67 10.47
N SER A 75 -2.10 -9.35 9.44
CA SER A 75 -3.48 -8.96 9.52
C SER A 75 -4.21 -10.19 10.01
N ASN A 76 -4.76 -10.18 11.22
CA ASN A 76 -5.57 -11.28 11.75
C ASN A 76 -6.45 -11.86 10.63
N GLU A 77 -6.08 -13.04 10.16
CA GLU A 77 -6.75 -13.82 9.12
C GLU A 77 -8.03 -14.43 9.71
N ILE A 78 -8.83 -13.59 10.37
CA ILE A 78 -10.12 -13.94 10.96
C ILE A 78 -11.12 -12.83 10.61
N LEU A 79 -11.31 -12.57 9.32
CA LEU A 79 -12.50 -11.89 8.82
C LEU A 79 -13.10 -12.52 7.55
N GLU A 80 -12.57 -13.63 7.05
CA GLU A 80 -13.20 -14.44 5.99
C GLU A 80 -14.06 -15.58 6.57
N ASN A 81 -14.55 -15.44 7.81
CA ASN A 81 -15.44 -16.43 8.47
C ASN A 81 -16.64 -15.77 9.19
N PHE A 82 -17.18 -14.68 8.66
CA PHE A 82 -18.51 -14.22 9.05
C PHE A 82 -19.45 -14.20 7.84
N LYS A 83 -20.19 -15.32 7.76
CA LYS A 83 -21.47 -15.60 7.07
C LYS A 83 -21.97 -14.59 6.04
#